data_AF-A0A7W0VFE5-F1
#
_entry.id   AF-A0A7W0VFE5-F1
#
_cell.length_a   1.000
_cell.length_b   1.000
_cell.length_c   1.000
_cell.angle_alpha   90.00
_cell.angle_beta   90.00
_cell.angle_gamma   90.00
#
_symmetry.space_group_name_H-M   'P 1'
#
loop_
_entity.id
_entity.type
_entity.pdbx_description
1 polymer ?
#
loop_
_entity_poly.entity_id
_entity_poly.type
_entity_poly.pdbx_seq_one_letter_code
_entity_poly.pdbx_strand_id
1 'polypeptide(L)'
;MTDLPAQQSGSIDVAVSSTTLPAVASDGTPLAVGDIDSAPVSSGKVNVSVAGDQTGRTKRLTDAAKDKIGTGVEKLGSGIGTIGEGVSKLGEKSRKVPLVGSSVTKLGEGISQMGESLHSLPAAARTRRGRLLLRSLVVGFLLVGTWITVIVAIQLRSNSTPDYRPIAEAILLGLSRGPTGIEEVYDKASPRFHEMVRKERFIDDMNDLAATVGKFREITAVNDTLVSRGPTGQVGRVSLTVAYEKATCRASVSLHEDKGEWKLLGVGVELPTELTITQAQREERVQACKSPMSKSCDLFVASNEILEQLRDGKPEAVWDAATQVFQKQEEKSRWAQIQAEHALILGSYIRILTVTEAKMIGGTLATFDVITEYARSSGVRVTFGFYRRSKTMPWKLRSFKTVLPMPRADEQPVTPLPGVEVPHIPPGPVPRAGSGSAAGSGSSRR
;
A
#
# COMPACT_ATOMS: atom_id res chain seq x y z
N MET A 1 26.61 -16.93 30.95
CA MET A 1 27.07 -17.66 29.74
C MET A 1 26.41 -19.01 29.79
N THR A 2 25.33 -19.16 29.04
CA THR A 2 24.53 -20.37 28.95
C THR A 2 24.33 -20.61 27.46
N ASP A 3 24.92 -21.68 26.96
CA ASP A 3 24.90 -22.09 25.57
C ASP A 3 23.49 -22.51 25.15
N LEU A 4 23.01 -21.96 24.02
CA LEU A 4 21.80 -22.40 23.34
C LEU A 4 22.19 -23.25 22.12
N PRO A 5 21.57 -24.41 21.88
CA PRO A 5 21.87 -25.23 20.72
C PRO A 5 21.24 -24.66 19.45
N ALA A 6 21.99 -24.70 18.34
CA ALA A 6 21.51 -24.40 17.01
C ALA A 6 20.53 -25.50 16.55
N GLN A 7 19.27 -25.14 16.32
CA GLN A 7 18.30 -26.04 15.68
C GLN A 7 17.92 -25.54 14.28
N GLN A 8 18.41 -26.33 13.31
CA GLN A 8 17.78 -26.76 12.06
C GLN A 8 17.02 -25.72 11.24
N SER A 9 17.73 -25.17 10.24
CA SER A 9 17.14 -24.55 9.06
C SER A 9 16.51 -25.65 8.20
N GLY A 10 15.18 -25.70 8.15
CA GLY A 10 14.45 -26.56 7.23
C GLY A 10 14.44 -25.93 5.84
N SER A 11 15.24 -26.46 4.92
CA SER A 11 15.13 -26.14 3.49
C SER A 11 13.94 -26.88 2.90
N ILE A 12 13.04 -26.15 2.24
CA ILE A 12 11.98 -26.72 1.41
C ILE A 12 12.57 -26.87 0.00
N ASP A 13 12.64 -28.10 -0.51
CA ASP A 13 12.95 -28.35 -1.91
C ASP A 13 11.76 -27.91 -2.78
N VAL A 14 11.96 -26.82 -3.54
CA VAL A 14 10.99 -26.34 -4.52
C VAL A 14 11.34 -26.96 -5.87
N ALA A 15 10.56 -27.94 -6.30
CA ALA A 15 10.64 -28.46 -7.66
C ALA A 15 10.13 -27.39 -8.63
N VAL A 16 11.04 -26.84 -9.44
CA VAL A 16 10.71 -25.85 -10.48
C VAL A 16 10.16 -26.59 -11.70
N SER A 17 8.96 -26.25 -12.15
CA SER A 17 8.33 -26.85 -13.33
C SER A 17 9.18 -26.66 -14.60
N SER A 18 9.21 -27.67 -15.47
CA SER A 18 10.02 -27.69 -16.70
C SER A 18 9.66 -26.54 -17.64
N THR A 19 10.66 -25.90 -18.24
CA THR A 19 10.54 -24.78 -19.20
C THR A 19 10.20 -25.20 -20.63
N THR A 20 9.68 -26.41 -20.84
CA THR A 20 9.36 -26.93 -22.17
C THR A 20 8.04 -26.31 -22.64
N LEU A 21 8.13 -25.44 -23.66
CA LEU A 21 6.96 -24.83 -24.30
C LEU A 21 6.05 -25.93 -24.91
N PRO A 22 4.72 -25.79 -24.84
CA PRO A 22 3.80 -26.77 -25.40
C PRO A 22 4.01 -26.87 -26.91
N ALA A 23 4.12 -28.11 -27.40
CA ALA A 23 4.22 -28.38 -28.83
C ALA A 23 2.96 -27.91 -29.54
N VAL A 24 3.14 -27.07 -30.56
CA VAL A 24 2.07 -26.61 -31.46
C VAL A 24 2.00 -27.60 -32.62
N ALA A 25 0.80 -28.05 -32.99
CA ALA A 25 0.63 -28.87 -34.19
C ALA A 25 1.04 -28.08 -35.44
N SER A 26 1.40 -28.76 -36.52
CA SER A 26 1.91 -28.14 -37.75
C SER A 26 0.92 -27.19 -38.46
N ASP A 27 -0.34 -27.14 -38.01
CA ASP A 27 -1.38 -26.23 -38.47
C ASP A 27 -1.63 -25.02 -37.54
N GLY A 28 -0.83 -24.86 -36.49
CA GLY A 28 -0.93 -23.73 -35.56
C GLY A 28 -1.99 -23.89 -34.47
N THR A 29 -2.65 -25.04 -34.37
CA THR A 29 -3.60 -25.30 -33.27
C THR A 29 -2.89 -25.73 -31.99
N PRO A 30 -3.21 -25.13 -30.83
CA PRO A 30 -2.68 -25.57 -29.55
C PRO A 30 -3.30 -26.92 -29.16
N LEU A 31 -2.45 -27.93 -28.96
CA LEU A 31 -2.86 -29.26 -28.49
C LEU A 31 -3.40 -29.16 -27.05
N ALA A 32 -4.60 -29.69 -26.83
CA ALA A 32 -5.21 -29.74 -25.51
C ALA A 32 -4.38 -30.63 -24.56
N VAL A 33 -3.99 -30.06 -23.42
CA VAL A 33 -3.28 -30.77 -22.34
C VAL A 33 -4.24 -31.80 -21.75
N GLY A 34 -3.88 -33.09 -21.80
CA GLY A 34 -4.67 -34.16 -21.20
C GLY A 34 -4.68 -34.07 -19.68
N ASP A 35 -5.82 -34.37 -19.07
CA ASP A 35 -5.98 -34.44 -17.61
C ASP A 35 -5.10 -35.56 -17.04
N ILE A 36 -4.01 -35.16 -16.39
CA ILE A 36 -3.20 -36.07 -15.57
C ILE A 36 -2.96 -35.42 -14.20
N ASP A 37 -3.50 -36.09 -13.18
CA ASP A 37 -3.13 -36.09 -11.75
C ASP A 37 -3.14 -34.77 -10.96
N SER A 38 -4.34 -34.29 -10.63
CA SER A 38 -4.57 -33.50 -9.41
C SER A 38 -4.74 -34.43 -8.20
N ALA A 39 -3.64 -34.87 -7.61
CA ALA A 39 -3.67 -35.49 -6.28
C ALA A 39 -3.70 -34.41 -5.18
N PRO A 40 -4.57 -34.52 -4.15
CA PRO A 40 -4.64 -33.53 -3.08
C PRO A 40 -3.41 -33.60 -2.16
N VAL A 41 -2.78 -32.45 -1.95
CA VAL A 41 -1.63 -32.30 -1.04
C VAL A 41 -2.13 -32.41 0.40
N SER A 42 -1.68 -33.45 1.11
CA SER A 42 -1.98 -33.70 2.53
C SER A 42 -1.30 -32.67 3.43
N SER A 43 -2.04 -31.68 3.92
CA SER A 43 -1.59 -30.81 5.01
C SER A 43 -1.55 -31.58 6.33
N GLY A 44 -0.35 -31.75 6.88
CA GLY A 44 -0.08 -32.47 8.13
C GLY A 44 -0.83 -31.90 9.35
N LYS A 45 -1.32 -32.82 10.18
CA LYS A 45 -1.92 -32.57 11.50
C LYS A 45 -0.90 -31.93 12.45
N VAL A 46 -1.24 -30.77 12.99
CA VAL A 46 -0.59 -30.23 14.19
C VAL A 46 -1.37 -30.70 15.42
N ASN A 47 -0.73 -31.55 16.23
CA ASN A 47 -1.23 -31.92 17.56
C ASN A 47 -0.97 -30.75 18.52
N VAL A 48 -2.03 -30.15 19.05
CA VAL A 48 -1.96 -29.28 20.22
C VAL A 48 -2.42 -30.11 21.42
N SER A 49 -1.47 -30.49 22.27
CA SER A 49 -1.72 -31.08 23.58
C SER A 49 -2.18 -29.98 24.56
N VAL A 50 -3.45 -29.97 24.91
CA VAL A 50 -3.95 -29.25 26.09
C VAL A 50 -4.14 -30.28 27.20
N ALA A 51 -3.29 -30.19 28.21
CA ALA A 51 -3.42 -30.92 29.47
C ALA A 51 -4.74 -30.51 30.15
N GLY A 52 -5.53 -31.51 30.50
CA GLY A 52 -6.75 -31.31 31.27
C GLY A 52 -6.47 -31.06 32.73
N ASP A 53 -7.41 -30.38 33.38
CA ASP A 53 -7.72 -30.66 34.77
C ASP A 53 -9.24 -30.58 34.96
N GLN A 54 -9.82 -31.70 35.41
CA GLN A 54 -11.22 -31.85 35.78
C GLN A 54 -11.29 -32.07 37.29
N THR A 55 -12.11 -31.27 37.98
CA THR A 55 -12.97 -31.64 39.13
C THR A 55 -13.89 -30.44 39.37
N GLY A 56 -15.20 -30.46 39.63
CA GLY A 56 -16.21 -31.48 39.84
C GLY A 56 -17.27 -30.88 40.77
N ARG A 57 -18.55 -30.73 40.36
CA ARG A 57 -19.72 -30.75 41.30
C ARG A 57 -21.10 -30.72 40.62
N THR A 58 -21.80 -31.84 40.79
CA THR A 58 -23.21 -32.01 41.21
C THR A 58 -24.37 -31.47 40.36
N LYS A 59 -25.01 -32.43 39.66
CA LYS A 59 -26.44 -32.83 39.74
C LYS A 59 -27.35 -32.00 40.65
N ARG A 60 -28.35 -31.34 40.06
CA ARG A 60 -29.77 -31.22 40.46
C ARG A 60 -30.38 -30.00 39.77
N LEU A 61 -31.00 -30.17 38.59
CA LEU A 61 -31.88 -29.17 37.97
C LEU A 61 -32.55 -29.77 36.72
N THR A 62 -33.38 -30.80 36.89
CA THR A 62 -34.10 -31.40 35.73
C THR A 62 -35.60 -31.57 35.93
N ASP A 63 -36.17 -31.21 37.09
CA ASP A 63 -37.62 -31.33 37.30
C ASP A 63 -38.34 -29.97 37.36
N ALA A 64 -37.65 -28.87 37.73
CA ALA A 64 -38.27 -27.53 37.79
C ALA A 64 -38.41 -26.84 36.41
N ALA A 65 -37.76 -27.37 35.36
CA ALA A 65 -37.78 -26.79 34.01
C ALA A 65 -38.94 -27.32 33.14
N LYS A 66 -39.57 -28.45 33.52
CA LYS A 66 -40.64 -29.06 32.72
C LYS A 66 -42.01 -28.42 32.98
N ASP A 67 -42.28 -27.99 34.21
CA ASP A 67 -43.56 -27.36 34.58
C ASP A 67 -43.69 -25.88 34.17
N LYS A 68 -42.57 -25.19 33.89
CA LYS A 68 -42.59 -23.80 33.38
C LYS A 68 -42.76 -23.70 31.86
N ILE A 69 -42.59 -24.80 31.13
CA ILE A 69 -42.79 -24.84 29.68
C ILE A 69 -44.27 -25.09 29.33
N GLY A 70 -45.04 -25.77 30.21
CA GLY A 70 -46.48 -25.95 30.05
C GLY A 70 -47.30 -24.66 30.23
N THR A 71 -46.90 -23.80 31.17
CA THR A 71 -47.58 -22.53 31.48
C THR A 71 -47.22 -21.37 30.54
N GLY A 72 -46.12 -21.49 29.77
CA GLY A 72 -45.70 -20.48 28.78
C GLY A 72 -46.51 -20.50 27.48
N VAL A 73 -47.09 -21.66 27.11
CA VAL A 73 -47.82 -21.82 25.83
C VAL A 73 -49.27 -21.37 25.92
N GLU A 74 -49.89 -21.37 27.11
CA GLU A 74 -51.24 -20.80 27.30
C GLU A 74 -51.24 -19.27 27.36
N LYS A 75 -50.13 -18.62 27.75
CA LYS A 75 -49.99 -17.15 27.75
C LYS A 75 -49.67 -16.54 26.38
N LEU A 76 -49.41 -17.36 25.36
CA LEU A 76 -49.10 -16.90 24.00
C LEU A 76 -50.37 -16.63 23.17
N GLY A 77 -51.55 -17.06 23.63
CA GLY A 77 -52.84 -16.74 23.01
C GLY A 77 -53.35 -15.33 23.32
N SER A 78 -52.96 -14.74 24.45
CA SER A 78 -53.32 -13.37 24.86
C SER A 78 -52.29 -12.31 24.45
N GLY A 79 -51.12 -12.72 23.95
CA GLY A 79 -50.02 -11.81 23.57
C GLY A 79 -50.18 -11.11 22.22
N ILE A 80 -51.03 -11.61 21.32
CA ILE A 80 -51.16 -11.02 19.96
C ILE A 80 -51.97 -9.70 20.00
N GLY A 81 -52.95 -9.57 20.90
CA GLY A 81 -53.66 -8.31 21.10
C GLY A 81 -52.77 -7.21 21.70
N THR A 82 -51.88 -7.57 22.63
CA THR A 82 -50.97 -6.61 23.27
C THR A 82 -49.79 -6.19 22.38
N ILE A 83 -49.41 -7.01 21.38
CA ILE A 83 -48.40 -6.62 20.38
C ILE A 83 -48.95 -5.56 19.41
N GLY A 84 -50.20 -5.67 18.97
CA GLY A 84 -50.85 -4.61 18.17
C GLY A 84 -50.92 -3.28 18.92
N GLU A 85 -51.28 -3.34 20.21
CA GLU A 85 -51.35 -2.16 21.08
C GLU A 85 -49.96 -1.55 21.38
N GLY A 86 -48.93 -2.39 21.52
CA GLY A 86 -47.54 -1.97 21.69
C GLY A 86 -46.94 -1.31 20.44
N VAL A 87 -47.23 -1.84 19.25
CA VAL A 87 -46.78 -1.27 17.97
C VAL A 87 -47.48 0.05 17.66
N SER A 88 -48.77 0.19 17.99
CA SER A 88 -49.51 1.46 17.87
C SER A 88 -48.93 2.55 18.81
N LYS A 89 -48.57 2.19 20.05
CA LYS A 89 -47.90 3.12 20.99
C LYS A 89 -46.47 3.48 20.54
N LEU A 90 -45.77 2.57 19.86
CA LEU A 90 -44.45 2.84 19.26
C LEU A 90 -44.56 3.78 18.05
N GLY A 91 -45.61 3.62 17.23
CA GLY A 91 -45.94 4.53 16.13
C GLY A 91 -46.27 5.96 16.60
N GLU A 92 -47.03 6.09 17.70
CA GLU A 92 -47.31 7.40 18.32
C GLU A 92 -46.06 8.07 18.88
N LYS A 93 -45.15 7.32 19.51
CA LYS A 93 -43.84 7.88 19.95
C LYS A 93 -42.91 8.21 18.78
N SER A 94 -43.01 7.51 17.65
CA SER A 94 -42.20 7.73 16.44
C SER A 94 -42.67 8.90 15.56
N ARG A 95 -43.82 9.54 15.86
CA ARG A 95 -44.29 10.74 15.15
C ARG A 95 -43.33 11.93 15.19
N LYS A 96 -42.33 11.90 16.08
CA LYS A 96 -41.25 12.90 16.17
C LYS A 96 -40.14 12.72 15.11
N VAL A 97 -40.15 11.63 14.34
CA VAL A 97 -39.21 11.39 13.23
C VAL A 97 -40.02 11.16 11.95
N PRO A 98 -40.14 12.17 11.06
CA PRO A 98 -41.23 12.23 10.07
C PRO A 98 -41.17 11.19 8.94
N LEU A 99 -40.03 10.54 8.66
CA LEU A 99 -39.91 9.63 7.51
C LEU A 99 -40.23 8.15 7.80
N VAL A 100 -40.20 7.70 9.06
CA VAL A 100 -40.37 6.26 9.40
C VAL A 100 -41.71 5.96 10.07
N GLY A 101 -42.35 6.96 10.68
CA GLY A 101 -43.58 6.77 11.46
C GLY A 101 -44.80 6.33 10.65
N SER A 102 -44.98 6.82 9.41
CA SER A 102 -46.18 6.56 8.61
C SER A 102 -46.27 5.15 8.04
N SER A 103 -45.13 4.52 7.77
CA SER A 103 -45.07 3.14 7.26
C SER A 103 -45.31 2.12 8.38
N VAL A 104 -44.85 2.41 9.60
CA VAL A 104 -45.03 1.51 10.76
C VAL A 104 -46.47 1.56 11.28
N THR A 105 -47.14 2.73 11.26
CA THR A 105 -48.56 2.82 11.64
C THR A 105 -49.47 2.08 10.66
N LYS A 106 -49.22 2.19 9.35
CA LYS A 106 -49.97 1.43 8.33
C LYS A 106 -49.76 -0.07 8.45
N LEU A 107 -48.56 -0.51 8.85
CA LEU A 107 -48.29 -1.93 9.14
C LEU A 107 -49.06 -2.42 10.38
N GLY A 108 -49.13 -1.60 11.44
CA GLY A 108 -49.89 -1.91 12.66
C GLY A 108 -51.40 -1.99 12.45
N GLU A 109 -51.96 -1.08 11.63
CA GLU A 109 -53.37 -1.12 11.22
C GLU A 109 -53.66 -2.34 10.33
N GLY A 110 -52.78 -2.66 9.38
CA GLY A 110 -52.91 -3.84 8.54
C GLY A 110 -52.86 -5.16 9.31
N ILE A 111 -52.02 -5.26 10.34
CA ILE A 111 -51.95 -6.45 11.23
C ILE A 111 -53.23 -6.56 12.08
N SER A 112 -53.76 -5.44 12.56
CA SER A 112 -55.02 -5.43 13.33
C SER A 112 -56.22 -5.86 12.47
N GLN A 113 -56.31 -5.36 11.23
CA GLN A 113 -57.34 -5.77 10.27
C GLN A 113 -57.17 -7.22 9.79
N MET A 114 -55.94 -7.73 9.68
CA MET A 114 -55.69 -9.16 9.46
C MET A 114 -56.13 -10.02 10.66
N GLY A 115 -55.97 -9.52 11.89
CA GLY A 115 -56.45 -10.18 13.11
C GLY A 115 -57.98 -10.32 13.14
N GLU A 116 -58.70 -9.28 12.72
CA GLU A 116 -60.17 -9.31 12.63
C GLU A 116 -60.68 -10.17 11.47
N SER A 117 -60.01 -10.16 10.31
CA SER A 117 -60.38 -11.02 9.16
C SER A 117 -60.01 -12.51 9.35
N LEU A 118 -59.10 -12.84 10.27
CA LEU A 118 -58.84 -14.21 10.70
C LEU A 118 -59.99 -14.80 11.56
N HIS A 119 -60.85 -13.95 12.13
CA HIS A 119 -62.04 -14.40 12.87
C HIS A 119 -63.23 -14.76 11.97
N SER A 120 -63.21 -14.40 10.69
CA SER A 120 -64.30 -14.65 9.72
C SER A 120 -64.00 -15.73 8.68
N LEU A 121 -62.96 -16.56 8.88
CA LEU A 121 -62.67 -17.68 7.98
C LEU A 121 -63.75 -18.78 8.09
N PRO A 122 -64.24 -19.35 6.96
CA PRO A 122 -65.22 -20.42 6.96
C PRO A 122 -64.70 -21.66 7.71
N ALA A 123 -65.61 -22.34 8.42
CA ALA A 123 -65.38 -23.39 9.42
C ALA A 123 -64.57 -24.64 8.98
N ALA A 124 -64.04 -24.69 7.77
CA ALA A 124 -63.27 -25.80 7.21
C ALA A 124 -61.83 -25.94 7.78
N ALA A 125 -61.32 -24.95 8.53
CA ALA A 125 -59.96 -24.99 9.10
C ALA A 125 -59.88 -25.52 10.56
N ARG A 126 -60.97 -26.08 11.13
CA ARG A 126 -60.98 -26.64 12.50
C ARG A 126 -60.47 -28.08 12.63
N THR A 127 -59.74 -28.59 11.64
CA THR A 127 -59.07 -29.89 11.78
C THR A 127 -57.71 -29.73 12.47
N ARG A 128 -57.31 -30.69 13.31
CA ARG A 128 -56.03 -30.68 14.04
C ARG A 128 -54.81 -30.46 13.11
N ARG A 129 -54.93 -30.87 11.83
CA ARG A 129 -53.92 -30.69 10.77
C ARG A 129 -53.86 -29.27 10.22
N GLY A 130 -55.00 -28.57 10.06
CA GLY A 130 -55.02 -27.17 9.60
C GLY A 130 -54.30 -26.22 10.56
N ARG A 131 -54.38 -26.48 11.86
CA ARG A 131 -53.66 -25.71 12.89
C ARG A 131 -52.14 -25.88 12.81
N LEU A 132 -51.65 -27.06 12.40
CA LEU A 132 -50.22 -27.32 12.21
C LEU A 132 -49.70 -26.61 10.95
N LEU A 133 -50.47 -26.61 9.86
CA LEU A 133 -50.11 -25.89 8.64
C LEU A 133 -50.02 -24.38 8.86
N LEU A 134 -51.00 -23.80 9.57
CA LEU A 134 -50.97 -22.36 9.88
C LEU A 134 -49.79 -22.00 10.78
N ARG A 135 -49.48 -22.82 11.81
CA ARG A 135 -48.31 -22.61 12.67
C ARG A 135 -47.01 -22.71 11.88
N SER A 136 -46.89 -23.69 10.99
CA SER A 136 -45.71 -23.84 10.13
C SER A 136 -45.54 -22.64 9.20
N LEU A 137 -46.63 -22.11 8.64
CA LEU A 137 -46.61 -20.95 7.75
C LEU A 137 -46.16 -19.69 8.52
N VAL A 138 -46.71 -19.45 9.71
CA VAL A 138 -46.33 -18.31 10.55
C VAL A 138 -44.86 -18.39 10.97
N VAL A 139 -44.37 -19.57 11.37
CA VAL A 139 -42.96 -19.77 11.72
C VAL A 139 -42.06 -19.52 10.50
N GLY A 140 -42.46 -20.00 9.32
CA GLY A 140 -41.75 -19.74 8.07
C GLY A 140 -41.64 -18.25 7.75
N PHE A 141 -42.74 -17.51 7.85
CA PHE A 141 -42.76 -16.06 7.63
C PHE A 141 -41.90 -15.29 8.63
N LEU A 142 -41.94 -15.65 9.91
CA LEU A 142 -41.10 -15.00 10.93
C LEU A 142 -39.61 -15.27 10.70
N LEU A 143 -39.25 -16.47 10.26
CA LEU A 143 -37.86 -16.83 9.97
C LEU A 143 -37.33 -16.04 8.76
N VAL A 144 -38.11 -15.95 7.69
CA VAL A 144 -37.77 -15.13 6.51
C VAL A 144 -37.69 -13.65 6.88
N GLY A 145 -38.66 -13.12 7.62
CA GLY A 145 -38.65 -11.74 8.09
C GLY A 145 -37.44 -11.41 8.97
N THR A 146 -37.06 -12.33 9.86
CA THR A 146 -35.85 -12.19 10.71
C THR A 146 -34.57 -12.24 9.86
N TRP A 147 -34.52 -13.06 8.83
CA TRP A 147 -33.35 -13.11 7.94
C TRP A 147 -33.21 -11.83 7.11
N ILE A 148 -34.32 -11.30 6.58
CA ILE A 148 -34.33 -10.02 5.84
C ILE A 148 -33.86 -8.88 6.75
N THR A 149 -34.33 -8.80 8.00
CA THR A 149 -33.91 -7.75 8.93
C THR A 149 -32.42 -7.85 9.27
N VAL A 150 -31.86 -9.06 9.38
CA VAL A 150 -30.41 -9.28 9.55
C VAL A 150 -29.63 -8.79 8.32
N ILE A 151 -30.06 -9.13 7.10
CA ILE A 151 -29.40 -8.66 5.87
C ILE A 151 -29.44 -7.13 5.78
N VAL A 152 -30.60 -6.52 6.01
CA VAL A 152 -30.76 -5.06 5.98
C VAL A 152 -29.92 -4.40 7.07
N ALA A 153 -29.86 -4.98 8.28
CA ALA A 153 -29.01 -4.47 9.36
C ALA A 153 -27.52 -4.56 9.01
N ILE A 154 -27.09 -5.63 8.35
CA ILE A 154 -25.71 -5.79 7.86
C ILE A 154 -25.42 -4.79 6.74
N GLN A 155 -26.32 -4.60 5.79
CA GLN A 155 -26.17 -3.62 4.71
C GLN A 155 -26.13 -2.18 5.24
N LEU A 156 -26.99 -1.82 6.20
CA LEU A 156 -26.99 -0.51 6.83
C LEU A 156 -25.74 -0.28 7.69
N ARG A 157 -25.20 -1.31 8.35
CA ARG A 157 -23.92 -1.21 9.08
C ARG A 157 -22.70 -1.16 8.16
N SER A 158 -22.78 -1.76 6.97
CA SER A 158 -21.64 -1.86 6.06
C SER A 158 -21.47 -0.63 5.16
N ASN A 159 -22.48 0.23 5.03
CA ASN A 159 -22.52 1.26 3.99
C ASN A 159 -22.33 2.70 4.48
N SER A 160 -21.92 2.91 5.73
CA SER A 160 -21.44 4.22 6.15
C SER A 160 -19.98 4.38 5.70
N THR A 161 -19.77 4.62 4.41
CA THR A 161 -18.52 5.23 3.95
C THR A 161 -18.31 6.49 4.78
N PRO A 162 -17.21 6.59 5.57
CA PRO A 162 -16.95 7.76 6.38
C PRO A 162 -16.94 9.01 5.48
N ASP A 163 -17.52 10.11 5.95
CA ASP A 163 -17.35 11.37 5.25
C ASP A 163 -15.90 11.83 5.44
N TYR A 164 -15.08 11.66 4.40
CA TYR A 164 -13.68 12.05 4.41
C TYR A 164 -13.47 13.54 4.18
N ARG A 165 -14.50 14.28 3.74
CA ARG A 165 -14.39 15.71 3.44
C ARG A 165 -13.87 16.53 4.63
N PRO A 166 -14.44 16.47 5.85
CA PRO A 166 -13.96 17.27 6.97
C PRO A 166 -12.52 16.93 7.38
N ILE A 167 -12.12 15.65 7.24
CA ILE A 167 -10.78 15.18 7.58
C ILE A 167 -9.77 15.70 6.55
N ALA A 168 -10.09 15.58 5.27
CA ALA A 168 -9.26 16.10 4.20
C ALA A 168 -9.14 17.63 4.26
N GLU A 169 -10.22 18.34 4.57
CA GLU A 169 -10.21 19.79 4.75
C GLU A 169 -9.31 20.21 5.91
N ALA A 170 -9.41 19.55 7.07
CA ALA A 170 -8.54 19.83 8.22
C ALA A 170 -7.06 19.61 7.89
N ILE A 171 -6.73 18.56 7.14
CA ILE A 171 -5.37 18.28 6.66
C ILE A 171 -4.90 19.39 5.71
N LEU A 172 -5.65 19.69 4.66
CA LEU A 172 -5.27 20.70 3.66
C LEU A 172 -5.15 22.10 4.26
N LEU A 173 -6.05 22.44 5.19
CA LEU A 173 -5.97 23.68 5.94
C LEU A 173 -4.75 23.71 6.86
N GLY A 174 -4.41 22.59 7.51
CA GLY A 174 -3.17 22.46 8.28
C GLY A 174 -1.92 22.71 7.43
N LEU A 175 -1.86 22.12 6.23
CA LEU A 175 -0.76 22.31 5.28
C LEU A 175 -0.61 23.77 4.81
N SER A 176 -1.72 24.51 4.71
CA SER A 176 -1.69 25.92 4.29
C SER A 176 -1.21 26.92 5.35
N ARG A 177 -1.05 26.51 6.61
CA ARG A 177 -0.60 27.39 7.71
C ARG A 177 0.91 27.67 7.67
N GLY A 178 1.62 27.11 6.71
CA GLY A 178 3.08 27.25 6.57
C GLY A 178 3.85 26.15 7.29
N PRO A 179 5.18 26.32 7.47
CA PRO A 179 6.07 25.25 7.93
C PRO A 179 5.65 24.58 9.23
N THR A 180 5.17 25.36 10.21
CA THR A 180 4.70 24.84 11.50
C THR A 180 3.44 23.99 11.37
N GLY A 181 2.49 24.41 10.54
CA GLY A 181 1.28 23.62 10.27
C GLY A 181 1.57 22.34 9.49
N ILE A 182 2.52 22.39 8.57
CA ILE A 182 2.97 21.19 7.82
C ILE A 182 3.62 20.19 8.78
N GLU A 183 4.46 20.67 9.69
CA GLU A 183 5.07 19.84 10.73
C GLU A 183 4.03 19.19 11.65
N GLU A 184 3.02 19.94 12.11
CA GLU A 184 1.92 19.38 12.91
C GLU A 184 1.10 18.31 12.16
N VAL A 185 0.84 18.52 10.87
CA VAL A 185 0.14 17.54 10.03
C VAL A 185 0.99 16.28 9.85
N TYR A 186 2.30 16.46 9.63
CA TYR A 186 3.23 15.33 9.54
C TYR A 186 3.25 14.53 10.84
N ASP A 187 3.39 15.18 12.00
CA ASP A 187 3.49 14.49 13.29
C ASP A 187 2.19 13.72 13.65
N LYS A 188 1.03 14.15 13.14
CA LYS A 188 -0.27 13.47 13.29
C LYS A 188 -0.57 12.41 12.21
N ALA A 189 0.30 12.27 11.22
CA ALA A 189 0.11 11.32 10.14
C ALA A 189 0.20 9.86 10.63
N SER A 190 -0.19 8.93 9.76
CA SER A 190 -0.14 7.50 10.07
C SER A 190 1.33 7.02 10.22
N PRO A 191 1.60 5.99 11.05
CA PRO A 191 2.95 5.43 11.16
C PRO A 191 3.52 4.98 9.80
N ARG A 192 2.65 4.45 8.92
CA ARG A 192 3.02 4.08 7.55
C ARG A 192 3.48 5.28 6.72
N PHE A 193 2.90 6.45 6.92
CA PHE A 193 3.36 7.66 6.26
C PHE A 193 4.78 8.02 6.68
N HIS A 194 5.09 7.94 7.98
CA HIS A 194 6.44 8.21 8.50
C HIS A 194 7.50 7.22 8.00
N GLU A 195 7.11 5.96 7.73
CA GLU A 195 8.00 4.97 7.11
C GLU A 195 8.34 5.32 5.66
N MET A 196 7.40 5.93 4.93
CA MET A 196 7.52 6.16 3.48
C MET A 196 8.07 7.55 3.14
N VAL A 197 7.74 8.57 3.94
CA VAL A 197 8.04 9.98 3.64
C VAL A 197 8.85 10.56 4.78
N ARG A 198 10.02 11.13 4.48
CA ARG A 198 10.84 11.84 5.46
C ARG A 198 10.24 13.21 5.77
N LYS A 199 10.31 13.62 7.04
CA LYS A 199 9.76 14.88 7.55
C LYS A 199 10.25 16.11 6.78
N GLU A 200 11.56 16.22 6.58
CA GLU A 200 12.18 17.37 5.92
C GLU A 200 11.70 17.48 4.47
N ARG A 201 11.67 16.34 3.75
CA ARG A 201 11.20 16.29 2.37
C ARG A 201 9.73 16.68 2.25
N PHE A 202 8.89 16.20 3.17
CA PHE A 202 7.47 16.56 3.17
C PHE A 202 7.27 18.06 3.38
N ILE A 203 8.03 18.66 4.31
CA ILE A 203 7.99 20.10 4.57
C ILE A 203 8.40 20.88 3.33
N ASP A 204 9.50 20.49 2.68
CA ASP A 204 9.98 21.14 1.46
C ASP A 204 8.96 21.01 0.31
N ASP A 205 8.44 19.81 0.05
CA ASP A 205 7.47 19.55 -1.02
C ASP A 205 6.16 20.35 -0.81
N MET A 206 5.70 20.49 0.44
CA MET A 206 4.48 21.26 0.76
C MET A 206 4.70 22.76 0.76
N ASN A 207 5.89 23.25 1.15
CA ASN A 207 6.26 24.65 0.99
C ASN A 207 6.36 25.04 -0.48
N ASP A 208 6.94 24.17 -1.31
CA ASP A 208 7.00 24.35 -2.75
C ASP A 208 5.61 24.38 -3.39
N LEU A 209 4.72 23.49 -2.95
CA LEU A 209 3.32 23.51 -3.35
C LEU A 209 2.67 24.84 -2.97
N ALA A 210 2.80 25.28 -1.72
CA ALA A 210 2.24 26.54 -1.24
C ALA A 210 2.80 27.77 -2.00
N ALA A 211 4.08 27.75 -2.36
CA ALA A 211 4.68 28.79 -3.19
C ALA A 211 4.10 28.80 -4.62
N THR A 212 3.85 27.61 -5.18
CA THR A 212 3.35 27.42 -6.55
C THR A 212 1.87 27.79 -6.68
N VAL A 213 1.00 27.20 -5.86
CA VAL A 213 -0.47 27.37 -5.97
C VAL A 213 -1.05 28.38 -4.98
N GLY A 214 -0.26 28.85 -4.01
CA GLY A 214 -0.73 29.74 -2.95
C GLY A 214 -1.41 28.98 -1.81
N LYS A 215 -2.09 29.71 -0.92
CA LYS A 215 -2.78 29.09 0.22
C LYS A 215 -4.02 28.32 -0.23
N PHE A 216 -4.33 27.25 0.49
CA PHE A 216 -5.60 26.54 0.37
C PHE A 216 -6.76 27.46 0.74
N ARG A 217 -7.83 27.46 -0.06
CA ARG A 217 -9.07 28.19 0.22
C ARG A 217 -10.18 27.26 0.66
N GLU A 218 -10.56 26.32 -0.21
CA GLU A 218 -11.67 25.40 0.05
C GLU A 218 -11.64 24.17 -0.86
N ILE A 219 -12.40 23.15 -0.46
CA ILE A 219 -12.75 22.00 -1.32
C ILE A 219 -13.99 22.38 -2.11
N THR A 220 -13.84 22.55 -3.42
CA THR A 220 -14.94 22.90 -4.33
C THR A 220 -15.82 21.69 -4.64
N ALA A 221 -15.23 20.50 -4.81
CA ALA A 221 -15.97 19.28 -5.06
C ALA A 221 -15.27 18.03 -4.52
N VAL A 222 -16.06 17.02 -4.14
CA VAL A 222 -15.60 15.66 -3.88
C VAL A 222 -15.89 14.84 -5.13
N ASN A 223 -14.84 14.42 -5.84
CA ASN A 223 -14.98 13.74 -7.13
C ASN A 223 -15.22 12.24 -6.95
N ASP A 224 -14.48 11.61 -6.03
CA ASP A 224 -14.57 10.17 -5.78
C ASP A 224 -14.12 9.84 -4.35
N THR A 225 -14.69 8.80 -3.78
CA THR A 225 -14.34 8.26 -2.46
C THR A 225 -14.24 6.74 -2.56
N LEU A 226 -13.04 6.22 -2.29
CA LEU A 226 -12.76 4.80 -2.29
C LEU A 226 -12.37 4.36 -0.89
N VAL A 227 -12.98 3.28 -0.40
CA VAL A 227 -12.56 2.62 0.84
C VAL A 227 -12.15 1.19 0.51
N SER A 228 -10.90 0.84 0.81
CA SER A 228 -10.40 -0.52 0.68
C SER A 228 -10.07 -1.09 2.05
N ARG A 229 -10.37 -2.38 2.25
CA ARG A 229 -9.97 -3.13 3.43
C ARG A 229 -8.90 -4.13 3.04
N GLY A 230 -7.74 -4.05 3.67
CA GLY A 230 -6.62 -4.95 3.46
C GLY A 230 -6.12 -5.58 4.76
N PRO A 231 -5.12 -6.47 4.67
CA PRO A 231 -4.49 -7.08 5.85
C PRO A 231 -3.83 -6.04 6.77
N THR A 232 -3.51 -4.85 6.24
CA THR A 232 -2.91 -3.73 6.97
C THR A 232 -3.93 -2.76 7.56
N GLY A 233 -5.22 -3.07 7.52
CA GLY A 233 -6.32 -2.21 7.99
C GLY A 233 -7.12 -1.60 6.86
N GLN A 234 -7.90 -0.56 7.18
CA GLN A 234 -8.73 0.16 6.21
C GLN A 234 -7.97 1.36 5.66
N VAL A 235 -8.06 1.56 4.35
CA VAL A 235 -7.50 2.72 3.65
C VAL A 235 -8.63 3.43 2.92
N GLY A 236 -8.78 4.72 3.18
CA GLY A 236 -9.71 5.60 2.50
C GLY A 236 -8.94 6.49 1.53
N ARG A 237 -9.42 6.67 0.31
CA ARG A 237 -8.88 7.66 -0.62
C ARG A 237 -10.02 8.56 -1.05
N VAL A 238 -9.80 9.86 -0.95
CA VAL A 238 -10.73 10.86 -1.44
C VAL A 238 -10.06 11.69 -2.52
N SER A 239 -10.70 11.74 -3.69
CA SER A 239 -10.32 12.58 -4.82
C SER A 239 -11.14 13.85 -4.77
N LEU A 240 -10.48 15.00 -4.76
CA LEU A 240 -11.06 16.31 -4.50
C LEU A 240 -10.70 17.28 -5.62
N THR A 241 -11.58 18.22 -5.88
CA THR A 241 -11.24 19.46 -6.59
C THR A 241 -11.07 20.53 -5.53
N VAL A 242 -9.89 21.15 -5.51
CA VAL A 242 -9.47 22.08 -4.46
C VAL A 242 -9.14 23.42 -5.07
N ALA A 243 -9.70 24.48 -4.49
CA ALA A 243 -9.34 25.86 -4.82
C ALA A 243 -8.20 26.33 -3.92
N TYR A 244 -7.09 26.71 -4.55
CA TYR A 244 -6.00 27.46 -3.96
C TYR A 244 -6.08 28.93 -4.41
N GLU A 245 -5.30 29.81 -3.80
CA GLU A 245 -5.28 31.24 -4.15
C GLU A 245 -4.95 31.52 -5.62
N LYS A 246 -4.04 30.75 -6.22
CA LYS A 246 -3.58 30.96 -7.61
C LYS A 246 -4.23 30.02 -8.62
N ALA A 247 -4.87 28.93 -8.16
CA ALA A 247 -5.34 27.88 -9.07
C ALA A 247 -6.43 26.99 -8.47
N THR A 248 -7.17 26.32 -9.34
CA THR A 248 -7.93 25.11 -8.98
C THR A 248 -7.14 23.86 -9.38
N CYS A 249 -6.93 22.95 -8.44
CA CYS A 249 -6.14 21.73 -8.65
C CYS A 249 -6.97 20.48 -8.32
N ARG A 250 -6.62 19.35 -8.94
CA ARG A 250 -7.11 18.04 -8.48
C ARG A 250 -6.20 17.56 -7.35
N ALA A 251 -6.76 17.26 -6.20
CA ALA A 251 -6.03 16.73 -5.06
C ALA A 251 -6.54 15.32 -4.74
N SER A 252 -5.65 14.44 -4.29
CA SER A 252 -6.04 13.16 -3.71
C SER A 252 -5.45 13.04 -2.31
N VAL A 253 -6.32 12.84 -1.31
CA VAL A 253 -5.92 12.60 0.07
C VAL A 253 -6.19 11.14 0.38
N SER A 254 -5.14 10.43 0.77
CA SER A 254 -5.22 9.05 1.23
C SER A 254 -5.10 9.03 2.75
N LEU A 255 -5.95 8.23 3.38
CA LEU A 255 -6.13 8.12 4.82
C LEU A 255 -6.01 6.64 5.23
N HIS A 256 -5.37 6.38 6.36
CA HIS A 256 -5.27 5.06 6.97
C HIS A 256 -6.00 5.06 8.31
N GLU A 257 -6.85 4.08 8.54
CA GLU A 257 -7.53 3.90 9.81
C GLU A 257 -6.57 3.25 10.82
N ASP A 258 -6.18 4.02 11.83
CA ASP A 258 -5.33 3.58 12.94
C ASP A 258 -6.07 3.81 14.26
N LYS A 259 -6.36 2.72 14.99
CA LYS A 259 -7.07 2.74 16.28
C LYS A 259 -8.43 3.47 16.24
N GLY A 260 -9.13 3.39 15.11
CA GLY A 260 -10.45 4.03 14.91
C GLY A 260 -10.37 5.51 14.51
N GLU A 261 -9.17 6.05 14.29
CA GLU A 261 -8.96 7.39 13.75
C GLU A 261 -8.40 7.32 12.33
N TRP A 262 -8.92 8.13 11.43
CA TRP A 262 -8.39 8.26 10.08
C TRP A 262 -7.24 9.26 10.05
N LYS A 263 -6.04 8.76 9.78
CA LYS A 263 -4.80 9.56 9.75
C LYS A 263 -4.27 9.68 8.34
N LEU A 264 -3.47 10.72 8.08
CA LEU A 264 -2.89 10.94 6.77
C LEU A 264 -1.97 9.78 6.36
N LEU A 265 -2.21 9.22 5.17
CA LEU A 265 -1.37 8.22 4.52
C LEU A 265 -0.66 8.77 3.26
N GLY A 266 -1.23 9.80 2.63
CA GLY A 266 -0.59 10.44 1.48
C GLY A 266 -1.41 11.60 0.95
N VAL A 267 -0.72 12.61 0.42
CA VAL A 267 -1.34 13.73 -0.30
C VAL A 267 -0.70 13.83 -1.67
N GLY A 268 -1.52 13.90 -2.71
CA GLY A 268 -1.09 14.22 -4.06
C GLY A 268 -1.87 15.42 -4.56
N VAL A 269 -1.20 16.38 -5.19
CA VAL A 269 -1.84 17.52 -5.86
C VAL A 269 -1.35 17.56 -7.29
N GLU A 270 -2.29 17.42 -8.22
CA GLU A 270 -2.06 17.53 -9.65
C GLU A 270 -2.20 18.99 -10.05
N LEU A 271 -1.07 19.58 -10.45
CA LEU A 271 -1.00 20.96 -10.90
C LEU A 271 -1.55 21.08 -12.33
N PRO A 272 -2.43 22.04 -12.61
CA PRO A 272 -2.85 22.31 -13.98
C PRO A 272 -1.65 22.73 -14.84
N THR A 273 -1.67 22.37 -16.12
CA THR A 273 -0.58 22.61 -17.09
C THR A 273 -0.27 24.10 -17.32
N GLU A 274 -1.15 25.00 -16.90
CA GLU A 274 -0.93 26.45 -16.94
C GLU A 274 -0.01 26.93 -15.81
N LEU A 275 0.07 26.16 -14.72
CA LEU A 275 0.90 26.42 -13.54
C LEU A 275 1.94 25.34 -13.29
N THR A 276 2.07 24.35 -14.18
CA THR A 276 3.27 23.52 -14.21
C THR A 276 4.44 24.46 -14.34
N ILE A 277 5.14 24.64 -13.20
CA ILE A 277 6.37 25.39 -13.00
C ILE A 277 7.08 25.44 -14.34
N THR A 278 7.01 26.59 -15.00
CA THR A 278 7.62 26.77 -16.33
C THR A 278 9.05 26.26 -16.23
N GLN A 279 9.55 25.58 -17.26
CA GLN A 279 10.94 25.09 -17.28
C GLN A 279 11.92 26.17 -16.79
N ALA A 280 11.62 27.44 -17.04
CA ALA A 280 12.30 28.62 -16.51
C ALA A 280 12.45 28.70 -14.97
N GLN A 281 11.45 28.33 -14.15
CA GLN A 281 11.54 28.37 -12.68
C GLN A 281 12.29 27.16 -12.11
N ARG A 282 12.27 25.99 -12.79
CA ARG A 282 13.16 24.87 -12.45
C ARG A 282 14.58 25.15 -12.87
N GLU A 283 14.76 25.75 -14.05
CA GLU A 283 16.05 26.27 -14.51
C GLU A 283 16.56 27.35 -13.59
N GLU A 284 15.73 28.23 -13.03
CA GLU A 284 16.13 29.24 -12.05
C GLU A 284 16.67 28.62 -10.75
N ARG A 285 16.18 27.44 -10.32
CA ARG A 285 16.81 26.69 -9.21
C ARG A 285 18.15 26.06 -9.59
N VAL A 286 18.30 25.62 -10.84
CA VAL A 286 19.59 25.17 -11.40
C VAL A 286 20.53 26.36 -11.62
N GLN A 287 19.99 27.56 -11.87
CA GLN A 287 20.72 28.80 -12.12
C GLN A 287 21.05 29.56 -10.83
N ALA A 288 20.30 29.33 -9.74
CA ALA A 288 20.64 29.72 -8.38
C ALA A 288 21.94 29.04 -7.88
N CYS A 289 22.44 28.05 -8.61
CA CYS A 289 23.80 27.53 -8.44
C CYS A 289 24.92 28.34 -9.08
N LYS A 290 24.63 29.48 -9.72
CA LYS A 290 25.66 30.40 -10.24
C LYS A 290 26.31 31.27 -9.16
N SER A 291 25.83 31.27 -7.92
CA SER A 291 26.57 31.87 -6.80
C SER A 291 27.59 30.85 -6.27
N PRO A 292 28.91 31.11 -6.38
CA PRO A 292 29.99 30.15 -6.08
C PRO A 292 30.16 29.82 -4.58
N MET A 293 29.13 30.01 -3.75
CA MET A 293 29.21 29.83 -2.29
C MET A 293 28.11 28.93 -1.68
N SER A 294 27.14 28.41 -2.45
CA SER A 294 26.22 27.39 -1.95
C SER A 294 26.85 26.00 -2.12
N LYS A 295 27.15 25.34 -0.99
CA LYS A 295 27.84 24.04 -0.91
C LYS A 295 27.16 22.90 -1.69
N SER A 296 25.86 23.02 -1.98
CA SER A 296 25.09 22.08 -2.80
C SER A 296 25.44 22.17 -4.30
N CYS A 297 25.93 23.32 -4.75
CA CYS A 297 26.21 23.57 -6.16
C CYS A 297 27.54 22.96 -6.60
N ASP A 298 28.53 22.89 -5.72
CA ASP A 298 29.78 22.16 -6.01
C ASP A 298 29.53 20.68 -6.33
N LEU A 299 28.59 20.04 -5.61
CA LEU A 299 28.24 18.64 -5.82
C LEU A 299 27.42 18.44 -7.10
N PHE A 300 26.51 19.38 -7.39
CA PHE A 300 25.76 19.36 -8.64
C PHE A 300 26.69 19.49 -9.85
N VAL A 301 27.61 20.45 -9.84
CA VAL A 301 28.59 20.66 -10.92
C VAL A 301 29.47 19.43 -11.09
N ALA A 302 30.04 18.89 -10.01
CA ALA A 302 30.87 17.70 -10.08
C ALA A 302 30.10 16.47 -10.59
N SER A 303 28.84 16.30 -10.20
CA SER A 303 28.00 15.19 -10.67
C SER A 303 27.62 15.34 -12.14
N ASN A 304 27.27 16.55 -12.56
CA ASN A 304 26.92 16.84 -13.94
C ASN A 304 28.14 16.65 -14.86
N GLU A 305 29.32 17.12 -14.46
CA GLU A 305 30.56 16.92 -15.21
C GLU A 305 30.88 15.42 -15.38
N ILE A 306 30.70 14.61 -14.33
CA ILE A 306 30.87 13.15 -14.45
C ILE A 306 29.88 12.57 -15.47
N LEU A 307 28.60 12.93 -15.40
CA LEU A 307 27.59 12.42 -16.33
C LEU A 307 27.84 12.88 -17.77
N GLU A 308 28.34 14.09 -17.98
CA GLU A 308 28.76 14.58 -19.29
C GLU A 308 29.98 13.83 -19.83
N GLN A 309 30.98 13.54 -18.99
CA GLN A 309 32.12 12.71 -19.41
C GLN A 309 31.67 11.29 -19.77
N LEU A 310 30.71 10.71 -19.04
CA LEU A 310 30.12 9.41 -19.38
C LEU A 310 29.36 9.47 -20.71
N ARG A 311 28.57 10.54 -20.94
CA ARG A 311 27.88 10.80 -22.21
C ARG A 311 28.86 10.86 -23.38
N ASP A 312 30.00 11.53 -23.18
CA ASP A 312 31.00 11.76 -24.20
C ASP A 312 31.92 10.53 -24.43
N GLY A 313 31.57 9.37 -23.85
CA GLY A 313 32.32 8.13 -24.04
C GLY A 313 33.67 8.11 -23.35
N LYS A 314 33.84 8.86 -22.25
CA LYS A 314 35.10 8.96 -21.48
C LYS A 314 34.99 8.34 -20.08
N PRO A 315 34.50 7.09 -19.91
CA PRO A 315 34.38 6.47 -18.58
C PRO A 315 35.74 6.26 -17.91
N GLU A 316 36.80 6.06 -18.70
CA GLU A 316 38.16 5.90 -18.20
C GLU A 316 38.69 7.16 -17.51
N ALA A 317 38.38 8.35 -18.05
CA ALA A 317 38.80 9.61 -17.45
C ALA A 317 38.13 9.84 -16.09
N VAL A 318 36.84 9.48 -15.97
CA VAL A 318 36.11 9.50 -14.69
C VAL A 318 36.76 8.56 -13.68
N TRP A 319 37.15 7.36 -14.11
CA TRP A 319 37.81 6.37 -13.24
C TRP A 319 39.19 6.84 -12.78
N ASP A 320 39.99 7.43 -13.68
CA ASP A 320 41.32 7.96 -13.37
C ASP A 320 41.25 9.15 -12.39
N ALA A 321 40.22 10.00 -12.52
CA ALA A 321 39.98 11.14 -11.63
C ALA A 321 39.39 10.76 -10.26
N ALA A 322 38.84 9.54 -10.13
CA ALA A 322 38.21 9.05 -8.92
C ALA A 322 39.19 8.87 -7.76
N THR A 323 38.65 8.52 -6.58
CA THR A 323 39.47 8.18 -5.41
C THR A 323 40.11 6.80 -5.55
N GLN A 324 41.23 6.59 -4.85
CA GLN A 324 41.85 5.26 -4.76
C GLN A 324 40.92 4.19 -4.17
N VAL A 325 39.94 4.59 -3.34
CA VAL A 325 38.94 3.66 -2.81
C VAL A 325 38.05 3.13 -3.92
N PHE A 326 37.59 4.01 -4.82
CA PHE A 326 36.79 3.63 -5.98
C PHE A 326 37.59 2.73 -6.93
N GLN A 327 38.83 3.12 -7.24
CA GLN A 327 39.73 2.37 -8.12
C GLN A 327 40.09 0.97 -7.60
N LYS A 328 40.02 0.74 -6.28
CA LYS A 328 40.21 -0.60 -5.67
C LYS A 328 38.95 -1.46 -5.72
N GLN A 329 37.77 -0.86 -5.82
CA GLN A 329 36.49 -1.57 -5.82
C GLN A 329 36.10 -2.04 -7.22
N GLU A 330 36.43 -1.26 -8.24
CA GLU A 330 36.04 -1.53 -9.62
C GLU A 330 37.27 -1.48 -10.54
N GLU A 331 37.47 -2.51 -11.36
CA GLU A 331 38.52 -2.52 -12.37
C GLU A 331 38.20 -1.52 -13.48
N LYS A 332 39.21 -0.81 -14.01
CA LYS A 332 39.03 0.23 -15.03
C LYS A 332 38.31 -0.27 -16.28
N SER A 333 38.69 -1.45 -16.77
CA SER A 333 38.11 -2.12 -17.94
C SER A 333 36.62 -2.45 -17.71
N ARG A 334 36.32 -3.07 -16.57
CA ARG A 334 34.96 -3.43 -16.15
C ARG A 334 34.07 -2.21 -15.95
N TRP A 335 34.60 -1.14 -15.36
CA TRP A 335 33.90 0.13 -15.23
C TRP A 335 33.49 0.69 -16.61
N ALA A 336 34.43 0.76 -17.56
CA ALA A 336 34.15 1.23 -18.91
C ALA A 336 33.08 0.38 -19.60
N GLN A 337 33.14 -0.95 -19.44
CA GLN A 337 32.14 -1.87 -19.97
C GLN A 337 30.74 -1.61 -19.39
N ILE A 338 30.62 -1.50 -18.06
CA ILE A 338 29.33 -1.23 -17.39
C ILE A 338 28.72 0.09 -17.88
N GLN A 339 29.52 1.14 -18.07
CA GLN A 339 29.01 2.41 -18.57
C GLN A 339 28.60 2.34 -20.06
N ALA A 340 29.29 1.55 -20.87
CA ALA A 340 28.87 1.28 -22.25
C ALA A 340 27.53 0.54 -22.28
N GLU A 341 27.34 -0.48 -21.44
CA GLU A 341 26.06 -1.19 -21.28
C GLU A 341 24.93 -0.25 -20.82
N HIS A 342 25.19 0.60 -19.84
CA HIS A 342 24.23 1.62 -19.40
C HIS A 342 23.86 2.59 -20.53
N ALA A 343 24.83 3.04 -21.33
CA ALA A 343 24.59 3.94 -22.46
C ALA A 343 23.74 3.27 -23.56
N LEU A 344 23.93 1.96 -23.80
CA LEU A 344 23.11 1.20 -24.74
C LEU A 344 21.64 1.09 -24.27
N ILE A 345 21.43 0.89 -22.96
CA ILE A 345 20.09 0.74 -22.38
C ILE A 345 19.39 2.10 -22.26
N LEU A 346 20.03 3.08 -21.62
CA LEU A 346 19.43 4.36 -21.26
C LEU A 346 19.48 5.40 -22.40
N GLY A 347 20.40 5.24 -23.35
CA GLY A 347 20.73 6.26 -24.34
C GLY A 347 21.65 7.35 -23.78
N SER A 348 21.84 8.44 -24.55
CA SER A 348 22.69 9.56 -24.14
C SER A 348 22.09 10.31 -22.96
N TYR A 349 22.92 10.64 -21.97
CA TYR A 349 22.55 11.52 -20.86
C TYR A 349 22.12 12.91 -21.39
N ILE A 350 21.03 13.45 -20.84
CA ILE A 350 20.50 14.77 -21.18
C ILE A 350 20.76 15.75 -20.03
N ARG A 351 20.24 15.48 -18.83
CA ARG A 351 20.36 16.37 -17.66
C ARG A 351 19.98 15.71 -16.34
N ILE A 352 20.33 16.36 -15.23
CA ILE A 352 19.76 16.10 -13.90
C ILE A 352 18.40 16.79 -13.80
N LEU A 353 17.34 16.03 -13.47
CA LEU A 353 15.98 16.53 -13.28
C LEU A 353 15.75 17.09 -11.89
N THR A 354 16.20 16.36 -10.86
CA THR A 354 16.04 16.76 -9.46
C THR A 354 17.08 16.08 -8.58
N VAL A 355 17.38 16.72 -7.45
CA VAL A 355 18.26 16.19 -6.39
C VAL A 355 17.37 15.58 -5.31
N THR A 356 17.46 14.27 -5.11
CA THR A 356 16.67 13.55 -4.10
C THR A 356 17.33 13.53 -2.73
N GLU A 357 18.66 13.52 -2.67
CA GLU A 357 19.41 13.64 -1.41
C GLU A 357 20.75 14.35 -1.65
N ALA A 358 21.09 15.31 -0.79
CA ALA A 358 22.40 15.94 -0.79
C ALA A 358 22.92 16.02 0.65
N LYS A 359 23.59 14.95 1.10
CA LYS A 359 24.07 14.81 2.47
C LYS A 359 25.56 15.04 2.53
N MET A 360 26.01 16.01 3.33
CA MET A 360 27.43 16.25 3.59
C MET A 360 27.79 15.81 5.01
N ILE A 361 28.87 15.04 5.15
CA ILE A 361 29.35 14.51 6.44
C ILE A 361 30.76 15.04 6.68
N GLY A 362 30.93 15.82 7.76
CA GLY A 362 32.25 16.35 8.16
C GLY A 362 32.90 17.30 7.15
N GLY A 363 32.16 17.78 6.13
CA GLY A 363 32.67 18.68 5.09
C GLY A 363 33.60 18.04 4.05
N THR A 364 33.96 16.77 4.22
CA THR A 364 34.91 16.01 3.39
C THR A 364 34.28 14.82 2.70
N LEU A 365 33.13 14.35 3.17
CA LEU A 365 32.34 13.29 2.54
C LEU A 365 30.99 13.86 2.13
N ALA A 366 30.47 13.40 1.00
CA ALA A 366 29.11 13.69 0.61
C ALA A 366 28.47 12.51 -0.10
N THR A 367 27.16 12.36 0.08
CA THR A 367 26.29 11.50 -0.73
C THR A 367 25.36 12.42 -1.50
N PHE A 368 25.28 12.22 -2.81
CA PHE A 368 24.48 13.03 -3.71
C PHE A 368 23.64 12.10 -4.59
N ASP A 369 22.35 12.10 -4.37
CA ASP A 369 21.39 11.23 -5.05
C ASP A 369 20.50 12.12 -5.92
N VAL A 370 20.37 11.74 -7.18
CA VAL A 370 19.69 12.53 -8.20
C VAL A 370 18.81 11.64 -9.08
N ILE A 371 17.80 12.27 -9.65
CA ILE A 371 17.00 11.72 -10.75
C ILE A 371 17.46 12.40 -12.03
N THR A 372 17.80 11.61 -13.05
CA THR A 372 18.30 12.09 -14.33
C THR A 372 17.38 11.70 -15.49
N GLU A 373 17.59 12.41 -16.59
CA GLU A 373 16.94 12.20 -17.87
C GLU A 373 17.98 11.73 -18.89
N TYR A 374 17.67 10.64 -19.58
CA TYR A 374 18.42 10.08 -20.71
C TYR A 374 17.52 9.99 -21.93
N ALA A 375 18.11 9.84 -23.12
CA ALA A 375 17.38 9.83 -24.39
C ALA A 375 16.31 8.74 -24.50
N ARG A 376 16.49 7.58 -23.84
CA ARG A 376 15.50 6.47 -23.87
C ARG A 376 14.77 6.28 -22.56
N SER A 377 15.15 6.98 -21.49
CA SER A 377 14.55 6.81 -20.17
C SER A 377 14.60 8.08 -19.34
N SER A 378 13.46 8.47 -18.77
CA SER A 378 13.34 9.56 -17.81
C SER A 378 13.13 9.00 -16.40
N GLY A 379 13.70 9.64 -15.39
CA GLY A 379 13.47 9.23 -14.00
C GLY A 379 14.51 8.24 -13.47
N VAL A 380 15.67 8.12 -14.13
CA VAL A 380 16.74 7.20 -13.73
C VAL A 380 17.40 7.72 -12.46
N ARG A 381 17.50 6.89 -11.44
CA ARG A 381 18.14 7.27 -10.17
C ARG A 381 19.64 7.02 -10.25
N VAL A 382 20.44 8.05 -9.99
CA VAL A 382 21.89 7.99 -9.93
C VAL A 382 22.36 8.49 -8.56
N THR A 383 23.13 7.66 -7.87
CA THR A 383 23.69 7.98 -6.55
C THR A 383 25.21 8.09 -6.64
N PHE A 384 25.73 9.25 -6.25
CA PHE A 384 27.14 9.57 -6.13
C PHE A 384 27.55 9.57 -4.67
N GLY A 385 28.70 8.99 -4.38
CA GLY A 385 29.45 9.27 -3.16
C GLY A 385 30.69 10.05 -3.50
N PHE A 386 30.89 11.19 -2.87
CA PHE A 386 32.03 12.06 -3.07
C PHE A 386 32.92 12.10 -1.83
N TYR A 387 34.20 12.33 -2.08
CA TYR A 387 35.20 12.61 -1.07
C TYR A 387 36.10 13.76 -1.52
N ARG A 388 36.44 14.65 -0.59
CA ARG A 388 37.51 15.64 -0.76
C ARG A 388 38.36 15.67 0.51
N ARG A 389 39.67 15.90 0.33
CA ARG A 389 40.61 15.95 1.46
C ARG A 389 40.45 17.21 2.32
N SER A 390 40.09 18.33 1.70
CA SER A 390 39.86 19.63 2.33
C SER A 390 38.77 20.40 1.58
N LYS A 391 38.27 21.49 2.15
CA LYS A 391 37.24 22.35 1.51
C LYS A 391 37.71 23.01 0.22
N THR A 392 39.01 23.17 0.03
CA THR A 392 39.62 23.82 -1.15
C THR A 392 39.94 22.85 -2.28
N MET A 393 39.89 21.54 -2.02
CA MET A 393 40.16 20.51 -3.02
C MET A 393 38.86 20.13 -3.74
N PRO A 394 38.92 19.80 -5.04
CA PRO A 394 37.75 19.37 -5.79
C PRO A 394 37.19 18.06 -5.23
N TRP A 395 35.88 17.87 -5.39
CA TRP A 395 35.23 16.61 -5.06
C TRP A 395 35.69 15.52 -6.00
N LYS A 396 36.04 14.36 -5.43
CA LYS A 396 36.41 13.16 -6.19
C LYS A 396 35.39 12.06 -5.97
N LEU A 397 35.13 11.29 -7.02
CA LEU A 397 34.19 10.17 -6.98
C LEU A 397 34.74 9.05 -6.08
N ARG A 398 33.93 8.65 -5.10
CA ARG A 398 34.21 7.57 -4.15
C ARG A 398 33.32 6.35 -4.38
N SER A 399 32.07 6.56 -4.78
CA SER A 399 31.14 5.50 -5.16
C SER A 399 30.18 6.02 -6.22
N PHE A 400 29.73 5.13 -7.11
CA PHE A 400 28.77 5.48 -8.15
C PHE A 400 27.79 4.33 -8.32
N LYS A 401 26.49 4.64 -8.38
CA LYS A 401 25.45 3.67 -8.64
C LYS A 401 24.41 4.27 -9.56
N THR A 402 24.08 3.57 -10.64
CA THR A 402 22.95 3.89 -11.51
C THR A 402 21.91 2.78 -11.36
N VAL A 403 20.65 3.15 -11.12
CA VAL A 403 19.55 2.21 -11.05
C VAL A 403 18.88 2.14 -12.41
N LEU A 404 19.07 1.04 -13.12
CA LEU A 404 18.43 0.81 -14.42
C LEU A 404 16.92 0.59 -14.21
N PRO A 405 16.06 1.18 -15.07
CA PRO A 405 14.65 0.86 -15.07
C PRO A 405 14.47 -0.63 -15.41
N MET A 406 13.48 -1.25 -14.78
CA MET A 406 13.13 -2.63 -15.11
C MET A 406 12.60 -2.65 -16.55
N PRO A 407 13.11 -3.54 -17.44
CA PRO A 407 12.59 -3.65 -18.79
C PRO A 407 11.09 -3.98 -18.71
N ARG A 408 10.28 -3.24 -19.48
CA ARG A 408 8.83 -3.55 -19.55
C ARG A 408 8.67 -4.89 -20.25
N ALA A 409 7.66 -5.68 -19.86
CA ALA A 409 7.42 -7.03 -20.40
C ALA A 409 7.17 -7.02 -21.92
N ASP A 410 6.78 -5.86 -22.43
CA ASP A 410 6.41 -5.52 -23.79
C ASP A 410 7.58 -4.94 -24.62
N GLU A 411 8.72 -4.63 -24.00
CA GLU A 411 9.94 -4.26 -24.71
C GLU A 411 10.70 -5.54 -25.10
N GLN A 412 10.70 -5.85 -26.41
CA GLN A 412 11.55 -6.92 -26.94
C GLN A 412 13.01 -6.64 -26.54
N PRO A 413 13.74 -7.64 -26.04
CA PRO A 413 15.14 -7.46 -25.66
C PRO A 413 15.90 -6.88 -26.85
N VAL A 414 16.52 -5.72 -26.63
CA VAL A 414 17.29 -5.01 -27.66
C VAL A 414 18.31 -5.99 -28.21
N THR A 415 18.11 -6.42 -29.45
CA THR A 415 19.05 -7.32 -30.11
C THR A 415 20.36 -6.55 -30.23
N PRO A 416 21.47 -7.05 -29.66
CA PRO A 416 22.76 -6.36 -29.77
C PRO A 416 23.05 -6.10 -31.25
N LEU A 417 23.40 -4.85 -31.58
CA LEU A 417 23.68 -4.45 -32.95
C LEU A 417 24.73 -5.40 -33.56
N PRO A 418 24.46 -6.00 -34.73
CA PRO A 418 25.41 -6.89 -35.38
C PRO A 418 26.68 -6.10 -35.71
N GLY A 419 27.80 -6.46 -35.07
CA GLY A 419 29.10 -5.82 -35.26
C GLY A 419 29.74 -5.21 -34.00
N VAL A 420 29.04 -5.16 -32.86
CA VAL A 420 29.68 -4.89 -31.57
C VAL A 420 30.11 -6.22 -30.97
N GLU A 421 31.33 -6.64 -31.30
CA GLU A 421 31.97 -7.82 -30.71
C GLU A 421 32.17 -7.55 -29.21
N VAL A 422 31.27 -8.06 -28.37
CA VAL A 422 31.44 -8.01 -26.92
C VAL A 422 32.70 -8.82 -26.61
N PRO A 423 33.76 -8.22 -26.02
CA PRO A 423 34.99 -8.94 -25.75
C PRO A 423 34.67 -10.18 -24.94
N HIS A 424 35.00 -11.34 -25.50
CA HIS A 424 34.75 -12.62 -24.85
C HIS A 424 35.59 -12.66 -23.57
N ILE A 425 34.94 -12.48 -22.42
CA ILE A 425 35.61 -12.57 -21.13
C ILE A 425 36.09 -14.03 -21.00
N PRO A 426 37.40 -14.30 -20.94
CA PRO A 426 37.89 -15.64 -20.68
C PRO A 426 37.36 -16.06 -19.29
N PRO A 427 36.88 -17.30 -19.14
CA PRO A 427 36.37 -17.78 -17.85
C PRO A 427 37.43 -17.53 -16.77
N GLY A 428 37.04 -16.80 -15.72
CA GLY A 428 37.92 -16.51 -14.60
C GLY A 428 38.51 -17.80 -14.03
N PRO A 429 39.75 -17.77 -13.52
CA PRO A 429 40.41 -18.95 -13.01
C PRO A 429 39.55 -19.59 -11.92
N VAL A 430 39.16 -20.84 -12.14
CA VAL A 430 38.41 -21.64 -11.18
C VAL A 430 39.20 -21.64 -9.87
N PRO A 431 38.60 -21.26 -8.73
CA PRO A 431 39.29 -21.26 -7.45
C PRO A 431 39.77 -22.69 -7.15
N ARG A 432 41.08 -22.87 -7.15
CA ARG A 432 41.75 -24.13 -6.80
C ARG A 432 41.31 -24.51 -5.39
N ALA A 433 40.61 -25.63 -5.27
CA ALA A 433 40.25 -26.23 -3.98
C ALA A 433 41.52 -26.32 -3.12
N GLY A 434 41.54 -25.57 -2.02
CA GLY A 434 42.66 -25.52 -1.09
C GLY A 434 42.89 -26.90 -0.50
N SER A 435 44.03 -27.49 -0.81
CA SER A 435 44.61 -28.60 -0.06
C SER A 435 44.90 -28.11 1.35
N GLY A 436 44.13 -28.59 2.32
CA GLY A 436 44.41 -28.38 3.73
C GLY A 436 45.78 -28.94 4.09
N SER A 437 46.70 -28.06 4.48
CA SER A 437 47.93 -28.45 5.15
C SER A 437 47.85 -27.99 6.59
N ALA A 438 47.61 -28.97 7.48
CA ALA A 438 47.67 -28.81 8.91
C ALA A 438 49.14 -28.79 9.37
N ALA A 439 49.56 -27.67 9.96
CA ALA A 439 50.65 -27.53 10.91
C ALA A 439 50.50 -26.11 11.49
N GLY A 440 50.39 -25.83 12.79
CA GLY A 440 50.84 -26.54 13.97
C GLY A 440 51.71 -25.58 14.79
N SER A 441 51.18 -25.14 15.93
CA SER A 441 51.91 -24.72 17.15
C SER A 441 52.68 -23.38 17.21
N GLY A 442 52.51 -22.68 18.34
CA GLY A 442 53.42 -21.66 18.89
C GLY A 442 52.72 -20.33 19.25
N SER A 443 52.03 -20.21 20.37
CA SER A 443 52.59 -19.71 21.65
C SER A 443 53.48 -18.47 21.52
N SER A 444 53.01 -17.30 21.95
CA SER A 444 53.61 -16.57 23.09
C SER A 444 52.90 -15.24 23.37
N ARG A 445 52.83 -14.95 24.67
CA ARG A 445 52.38 -13.72 25.33
C ARG A 445 53.12 -12.47 24.84
N ARG A 446 52.40 -11.35 24.73
CA ARG A 446 52.45 -10.23 25.68
C ARG A 446 51.29 -9.27 25.45
#